data_AF-A0A9N9JM64-F1
#
_entry.id   AF-A0A9N9JM64-F1
#
_cell.length_a   1.000
_cell.length_b   1.000
_cell.length_c   1.000
_cell.angle_alpha   90.00
_cell.angle_beta   90.00
_cell.angle_gamma   90.00
#
_symmetry.space_group_name_H-M   'P 1'
#
loop_
_entity.id
_entity.type
_entity.pdbx_description
1 polymer ?
#
loop_
_entity_poly.entity_id
_entity_poly.type
_entity_poly.pdbx_seq_one_letter_code
_entity_poly.pdbx_strand_id
1 'polypeptide(L)'
;PSKRYRLRDIVPDLSLSLSPSELLKLNIPLEVIEMTPSRSISYHFAQFREFSTWGPYEAYLSLINCGANVNLINEEWVLNHYQLIVWKIASMVRSFPYEFSSWWCVEKVLEQLQYRYEREINCAQRSVLKLIIEGDGNASLPMVLCVSRIYEYEDFDSA
;
A
#
# COMPACT_ATOMS: atom_id res chain seq x y z
N PRO A 1 -22.76 6.33 10.81
CA PRO A 1 -21.58 6.44 9.90
C PRO A 1 -20.53 7.38 10.50
N SER A 2 -19.29 6.90 10.66
CA SER A 2 -18.16 7.74 11.10
C SER A 2 -17.98 8.92 10.15
N LYS A 3 -17.69 10.10 10.69
CA LYS A 3 -17.46 11.32 9.91
C LYS A 3 -16.27 11.10 8.96
N ARG A 4 -16.48 11.37 7.66
CA ARG A 4 -15.45 11.24 6.62
C ARG A 4 -14.80 12.60 6.38
N TYR A 5 -13.49 12.57 6.16
CA TYR A 5 -12.67 13.74 5.86
C TYR A 5 -11.94 13.50 4.54
N ARG A 6 -11.79 14.55 3.73
CA ARG A 6 -10.93 14.52 2.54
C ARG A 6 -9.49 14.62 2.99
N LEU A 7 -8.55 14.11 2.18
CA LEU A 7 -7.13 14.23 2.50
C LEU A 7 -6.72 15.70 2.69
N ARG A 8 -7.17 16.59 1.81
CA ARG A 8 -6.96 18.05 1.89
C ARG A 8 -7.55 18.72 3.14
N ASP A 9 -8.46 18.06 3.84
CA ASP A 9 -9.02 18.58 5.09
C ASP A 9 -8.08 18.28 6.28
N ILE A 10 -7.13 17.36 6.08
CA ILE A 10 -6.18 16.85 7.09
C ILE A 10 -4.78 17.42 6.85
N VAL A 11 -4.38 17.53 5.59
CA VAL A 11 -3.02 17.94 5.19
C VAL A 11 -3.01 19.37 4.66
N PRO A 12 -1.89 20.10 4.80
CA PRO A 12 -1.73 21.39 4.14
C PRO A 12 -1.81 21.26 2.61
N ASP A 13 -2.22 22.34 1.93
CA ASP A 13 -2.47 22.35 0.47
C ASP A 13 -1.25 21.97 -0.40
N LEU A 14 -0.04 22.05 0.16
CA LEU A 14 1.20 21.66 -0.51
C LEU A 14 1.86 20.50 0.24
N SER A 15 2.25 19.46 -0.50
CA SER A 15 3.14 18.42 0.04
C SER A 15 4.42 19.08 0.54
N LEU A 16 4.83 18.79 1.77
CA LEU A 16 6.09 19.32 2.27
C LEU A 16 7.21 18.71 1.42
N SER A 17 7.86 19.52 0.59
CA SER A 17 9.00 19.11 -0.23
C SER A 17 10.25 19.00 0.64
N LEU A 18 10.20 18.14 1.67
CA LEU A 18 11.30 17.91 2.59
C LEU A 18 12.36 17.05 1.92
N SER A 19 13.61 17.44 2.09
CA SER A 19 14.77 16.64 1.72
C SER A 19 14.87 15.39 2.61
N PRO A 20 15.54 14.31 2.13
CA PRO A 20 15.82 13.12 2.95
C PRO A 20 16.47 13.45 4.30
N SER A 21 17.38 14.44 4.34
CA SER A 21 18.05 14.86 5.58
C SER A 21 17.11 15.51 6.58
N GLU A 22 16.08 16.24 6.12
CA GLU A 22 15.05 16.82 6.99
C GLU A 22 14.11 15.74 7.53
N LEU A 23 13.73 14.75 6.71
CA LEU A 23 12.93 13.62 7.15
C LEU A 23 13.64 12.79 8.23
N LEU A 24 14.95 12.59 8.11
CA LEU A 24 15.76 11.93 9.15
C LEU A 24 15.75 12.71 10.47
N LYS A 25 15.82 14.05 10.42
CA LYS A 25 15.71 14.90 11.63
C LYS A 25 14.34 14.79 12.30
N LEU A 26 13.30 14.42 11.55
CA LEU A 26 11.95 14.15 12.06
C LEU A 26 11.77 12.70 12.56
N ASN A 27 12.86 11.92 12.66
CA ASN A 27 12.84 10.51 13.03
C ASN A 27 12.04 9.62 12.07
N ILE A 28 11.91 10.00 10.80
CA ILE A 28 11.33 9.13 9.79
C ILE A 28 12.37 8.06 9.42
N PRO A 29 12.04 6.76 9.50
CA PRO A 29 12.97 5.68 9.19
C PRO A 29 13.49 5.75 7.74
N LEU A 30 14.76 5.40 7.53
CA LEU A 30 15.36 5.40 6.19
C LEU A 30 14.59 4.48 5.21
N GLU A 31 14.11 3.34 5.71
CA GLU A 31 13.25 2.42 4.97
C GLU A 31 11.98 3.07 4.40
N VAL A 32 11.40 4.06 5.10
CA VAL A 32 10.24 4.82 4.64
C VAL A 32 10.66 5.84 3.59
N ILE A 33 11.78 6.52 3.82
CA ILE A 33 12.35 7.53 2.93
C ILE A 33 12.67 6.91 1.56
N GLU A 34 13.29 5.73 1.55
CA GLU A 34 13.70 5.01 0.35
C GLU A 34 12.62 4.06 -0.20
N MET A 35 11.43 4.04 0.40
CA MET A 35 10.38 3.09 -0.01
C MET A 35 9.90 3.35 -1.43
N THR A 36 10.05 2.33 -2.28
CA THR A 36 9.55 2.29 -3.66
C THR A 36 8.49 1.18 -3.81
N PRO A 37 7.67 1.22 -4.89
CA PRO A 37 6.76 0.12 -5.23
C PRO A 37 7.46 -1.24 -5.20
N SER A 38 8.64 -1.34 -5.82
CA SER A 38 9.37 -2.59 -5.92
C SER A 38 9.89 -3.09 -4.56
N ARG A 39 10.30 -2.18 -3.66
CA ARG A 39 10.73 -2.55 -2.30
C ARG A 39 9.56 -2.97 -1.41
N SER A 40 8.38 -2.40 -1.64
CA SER A 40 7.20 -2.66 -0.80
C SER A 40 6.68 -4.10 -0.88
N ILE A 41 6.95 -4.81 -1.97
CA ILE A 41 6.49 -6.20 -2.21
C ILE A 41 7.03 -7.16 -1.15
N SER A 42 8.31 -7.03 -0.80
CA SER A 42 9.02 -7.91 0.13
C SER A 42 9.41 -7.19 1.42
N TYR A 43 8.78 -6.06 1.72
CA TYR A 43 9.07 -5.31 2.94
C TYR A 43 8.58 -6.08 4.17
N HIS A 44 9.36 -6.02 5.25
CA HIS A 44 9.06 -6.66 6.53
C HIS A 44 9.28 -5.66 7.66
N PHE A 45 8.28 -5.52 8.53
CA PHE A 45 8.39 -4.72 9.75
C PHE A 45 9.15 -5.50 10.83
N ALA A 46 10.11 -4.86 11.49
CA ALA A 46 10.81 -5.45 12.62
C ALA A 46 9.92 -5.42 13.89
N GLN A 47 9.73 -6.56 14.54
CA GLN A 47 9.00 -6.67 15.79
C GLN A 47 9.99 -6.79 16.96
N PHE A 48 10.32 -5.65 17.57
CA PHE A 48 11.34 -5.55 18.63
C PHE A 48 11.09 -6.44 19.85
N ARG A 49 9.84 -6.83 20.11
CA ARG A 49 9.49 -7.66 21.27
C ARG A 49 9.76 -9.15 21.07
N GLU A 50 9.69 -9.62 19.84
CA GLU A 50 9.67 -11.05 19.52
C GLU A 50 10.90 -11.51 18.73
N PHE A 51 11.82 -10.59 18.41
CA PHE A 51 12.92 -10.82 17.46
C PHE A 51 12.43 -11.44 16.13
N SER A 52 11.18 -11.11 15.76
CA SER A 52 10.49 -11.62 14.59
C SER A 52 10.25 -10.50 13.58
N THR A 53 9.85 -10.87 12.37
CA THR A 53 9.48 -9.93 11.32
C THR A 53 8.03 -10.11 10.94
N TRP A 54 7.40 -9.06 10.43
CA TRP A 54 6.02 -9.09 9.92
C TRP A 54 5.97 -8.59 8.48
N GLY A 55 5.72 -9.50 7.55
CA GLY A 55 5.66 -9.24 6.11
C GLY A 55 4.36 -9.74 5.48
N PRO A 56 4.35 -9.98 4.16
CA PRO A 56 3.16 -10.42 3.44
C PRO A 56 2.56 -11.74 3.95
N TYR A 57 3.41 -12.69 4.34
CA TYR A 57 2.95 -13.99 4.82
C TYR A 57 2.29 -13.88 6.19
N GLU A 58 2.90 -13.17 7.13
CA GLU A 58 2.29 -12.92 8.45
C GLU A 58 1.02 -12.09 8.31
N ALA A 59 0.94 -11.19 7.32
CA ALA A 59 -0.26 -10.44 7.00
C ALA A 59 -1.40 -11.34 6.50
N TYR A 60 -1.11 -12.34 5.67
CA TYR A 60 -2.08 -13.35 5.24
C TYR A 60 -2.61 -14.16 6.42
N LEU A 61 -1.73 -14.68 7.27
CA LEU A 61 -2.13 -15.40 8.49
C LEU A 61 -2.98 -14.51 9.42
N SER A 62 -2.60 -13.25 9.57
CA SER A 62 -3.34 -12.28 10.39
C SER A 62 -4.75 -12.03 9.85
N LEU A 63 -4.92 -11.94 8.52
CA LEU A 63 -6.25 -11.81 7.90
C LEU A 63 -7.13 -13.02 8.15
N ILE A 64 -6.59 -14.23 8.01
CA ILE A 64 -7.32 -15.48 8.30
C ILE A 64 -7.76 -15.49 9.77
N ASN A 65 -6.86 -15.13 10.68
CA ASN A 65 -7.16 -15.03 12.11
C ASN A 65 -8.23 -13.96 12.40
N CYS A 66 -8.32 -12.91 11.60
CA CYS A 66 -9.38 -11.90 11.66
C CYS A 66 -10.71 -12.34 11.01
N GLY A 67 -10.80 -13.57 10.49
CA GLY A 67 -12.03 -14.16 9.94
C GLY A 67 -12.13 -14.15 8.42
N ALA A 68 -11.05 -13.83 7.70
CA ALA A 68 -11.05 -13.94 6.23
C ALA A 68 -11.18 -15.41 5.80
N ASN A 69 -12.08 -15.68 4.85
CA ASN A 69 -12.28 -17.01 4.29
C ASN A 69 -11.12 -17.39 3.35
N VAL A 70 -10.38 -18.44 3.71
CA VAL A 70 -9.23 -18.99 2.96
C VAL A 70 -9.56 -19.42 1.52
N ASN A 71 -10.84 -19.67 1.21
CA ASN A 71 -11.25 -20.05 -0.15
C ASN A 71 -11.48 -18.84 -1.07
N LEU A 72 -11.51 -17.62 -0.52
CA LEU A 72 -11.81 -16.39 -1.26
C LEU A 72 -10.58 -15.51 -1.48
N ILE A 73 -9.49 -15.75 -0.75
CA ILE A 73 -8.22 -15.06 -0.91
C ILE A 73 -7.06 -16.05 -0.88
N ASN A 74 -5.98 -15.72 -1.57
CA ASN A 74 -4.72 -16.45 -1.57
C ASN A 74 -3.56 -15.50 -1.21
N GLU A 75 -2.35 -16.05 -1.13
CA GLU A 75 -1.14 -15.27 -0.83
C GLU A 75 -0.87 -14.17 -1.87
N GLU A 76 -1.18 -14.41 -3.16
CA GLU A 76 -1.01 -13.42 -4.22
C GLU A 76 -1.93 -12.21 -4.04
N TRP A 77 -3.17 -12.43 -3.60
CA TRP A 77 -4.11 -11.36 -3.26
C TRP A 77 -3.52 -10.47 -2.16
N VAL A 78 -2.98 -11.09 -1.10
CA VAL A 78 -2.34 -10.35 -0.01
C VAL A 78 -1.10 -9.62 -0.50
N LEU A 79 -0.22 -10.27 -1.25
CA LEU A 79 1.01 -9.68 -1.79
C LEU A 79 0.72 -8.43 -2.62
N ASN A 80 -0.27 -8.52 -3.52
CA ASN A 80 -0.68 -7.40 -4.37
C ASN A 80 -1.27 -6.23 -3.58
N HIS A 81 -2.04 -6.47 -2.53
CA HIS A 81 -2.59 -5.38 -1.72
C HIS A 81 -1.59 -4.83 -0.71
N TYR A 82 -0.76 -5.70 -0.14
CA TYR A 82 0.29 -5.35 0.81
C TYR A 82 1.27 -4.35 0.20
N GLN A 83 1.81 -4.63 -0.99
CA GLN A 83 2.73 -3.70 -1.68
C GLN A 83 2.13 -2.30 -1.81
N LEU A 84 0.85 -2.20 -2.21
CA LEU A 84 0.18 -0.92 -2.47
C LEU A 84 -0.10 -0.18 -1.16
N ILE A 85 -0.47 -0.91 -0.11
CA ILE A 85 -0.72 -0.34 1.22
C ILE A 85 0.58 0.21 1.82
N VAL A 86 1.65 -0.60 1.83
CA VAL A 86 2.94 -0.22 2.38
C VAL A 86 3.51 0.97 1.62
N TRP A 87 3.51 0.92 0.29
CA TRP A 87 4.00 2.04 -0.52
C TRP A 87 3.18 3.31 -0.32
N LYS A 88 1.84 3.20 -0.23
CA LYS A 88 0.97 4.35 0.05
C LYS A 88 1.28 4.95 1.42
N ILE A 89 1.32 4.15 2.49
CA ILE A 89 1.58 4.65 3.84
C ILE A 89 2.95 5.33 3.90
N ALA A 90 3.99 4.70 3.35
CA ALA A 90 5.32 5.30 3.30
C ALA A 90 5.30 6.65 2.56
N SER A 91 4.58 6.74 1.44
CA SER A 91 4.43 7.98 0.68
C SER A 91 3.68 9.07 1.46
N MET A 92 2.66 8.69 2.24
CA MET A 92 1.92 9.61 3.11
C MET A 92 2.81 10.13 4.24
N VAL A 93 3.58 9.24 4.89
CA VAL A 93 4.53 9.60 5.95
C VAL A 93 5.60 10.54 5.42
N ARG A 94 6.16 10.29 4.23
CA ARG A 94 7.15 11.20 3.63
C ARG A 94 6.58 12.56 3.27
N SER A 95 5.35 12.61 2.75
CA SER A 95 4.75 13.85 2.24
C SER A 95 4.21 14.74 3.36
N PHE A 96 3.73 14.11 4.44
CA PHE A 96 3.06 14.77 5.58
C PHE A 96 3.44 14.06 6.89
N PRO A 97 4.72 14.17 7.31
CA PRO A 97 5.25 13.44 8.46
C PRO A 97 4.59 13.84 9.80
N TYR A 98 4.11 15.08 9.92
CA TYR A 98 3.45 15.55 11.13
C TYR A 98 2.08 14.90 11.35
N GLU A 99 1.38 14.57 10.27
CA GLU A 99 0.03 14.00 10.27
C GLU A 99 0.05 12.47 10.29
N PHE A 100 0.98 11.85 9.57
CA PHE A 100 0.95 10.40 9.29
C PHE A 100 2.10 9.59 9.84
N SER A 101 3.09 10.14 10.54
CA SER A 101 4.22 9.37 11.10
C SER A 101 3.77 8.15 11.92
N SER A 102 2.68 8.28 12.69
CA SER A 102 2.09 7.19 13.48
C SER A 102 1.43 6.07 12.66
N TRP A 103 1.25 6.25 11.35
CA TRP A 103 0.66 5.24 10.48
C TRP A 103 1.66 4.18 10.02
N TRP A 104 2.96 4.41 10.22
CA TRP A 104 4.00 3.42 9.89
C TRP A 104 4.07 2.31 10.94
N CYS A 105 3.05 1.46 10.98
CA CYS A 105 2.97 0.30 11.87
C CYS A 105 2.17 -0.86 11.25
N VAL A 106 2.37 -2.05 11.81
CA VAL A 106 1.72 -3.31 11.39
C VAL A 106 0.20 -3.20 11.48
N GLU A 107 -0.32 -2.63 12.56
CA GLU A 107 -1.75 -2.52 12.81
C GLU A 107 -2.45 -1.71 11.71
N LYS A 108 -1.80 -0.64 11.23
CA LYS A 108 -2.35 0.20 10.17
C LYS A 108 -2.35 -0.51 8.81
N VAL A 109 -1.35 -1.33 8.53
CA VAL A 109 -1.31 -2.16 7.31
C VAL A 109 -2.43 -3.20 7.36
N LEU A 110 -2.58 -3.89 8.49
CA LEU A 110 -3.60 -4.91 8.69
C LEU A 110 -5.02 -4.33 8.62
N GLU A 111 -5.26 -3.16 9.23
CA GLU A 111 -6.54 -2.43 9.14
C GLU A 111 -6.94 -2.18 7.67
N GLN A 112 -6.00 -1.76 6.84
CA GLN A 112 -6.26 -1.50 5.43
C GLN A 112 -6.43 -2.77 4.60
N LEU A 113 -5.75 -3.85 4.95
CA LEU A 113 -5.97 -5.16 4.32
C LEU A 113 -7.37 -5.69 4.64
N GLN A 114 -7.80 -5.62 5.91
CA GLN A 114 -9.17 -5.98 6.31
C GLN A 114 -10.20 -5.13 5.56
N TYR A 115 -9.96 -3.83 5.44
CA TYR A 115 -10.84 -2.96 4.66
C TYR A 115 -10.92 -3.37 3.18
N ARG A 116 -9.80 -3.74 2.55
CA ARG A 116 -9.80 -4.23 1.17
C ARG A 116 -10.53 -5.55 1.03
N TYR A 117 -10.38 -6.47 1.99
CA TYR A 117 -11.13 -7.72 2.02
C TYR A 117 -12.64 -7.44 2.09
N GLU A 118 -13.07 -6.58 3.01
CA GLU A 118 -14.47 -6.20 3.15
C GLU A 118 -15.05 -5.60 1.85
N ARG A 119 -14.29 -4.73 1.20
CA ARG A 119 -14.73 -4.05 -0.03
C ARG A 119 -14.75 -5.00 -1.23
N GLU A 120 -13.64 -5.67 -1.49
CA GLU A 120 -13.47 -6.48 -2.70
C GLU A 120 -14.20 -7.82 -2.61
N ILE A 121 -14.13 -8.49 -1.45
CA ILE A 121 -14.66 -9.84 -1.26
C ILE A 121 -16.10 -9.78 -0.75
N ASN A 122 -16.34 -9.16 0.40
CA ASN A 122 -17.68 -9.19 1.04
C ASN A 122 -18.69 -8.30 0.30
N CYS A 123 -18.28 -7.11 -0.13
CA CYS A 123 -19.12 -6.17 -0.86
C CYS A 123 -19.03 -6.32 -2.39
N ALA A 124 -18.20 -7.24 -2.91
CA ALA A 124 -17.97 -7.44 -4.35
C ALA A 124 -17.58 -6.17 -5.14
N GLN A 125 -16.94 -5.19 -4.49
CA GLN A 125 -16.55 -3.92 -5.11
C GLN A 125 -15.14 -4.01 -5.69
N ARG A 126 -15.10 -4.29 -6.98
CA ARG A 126 -13.87 -4.47 -7.75
C ARG A 126 -13.24 -3.12 -8.14
N SER A 127 -11.91 -3.09 -8.20
CA SER A 127 -11.18 -1.92 -8.68
C SER A 127 -11.41 -1.69 -10.19
N VAL A 128 -11.15 -0.47 -10.66
CA VAL A 128 -11.32 -0.13 -12.09
C VAL A 128 -10.52 -1.05 -13.02
N LEU A 129 -9.27 -1.37 -12.66
CA LEU A 129 -8.43 -2.27 -13.44
C LEU A 129 -8.93 -3.71 -13.38
N LYS A 130 -9.41 -4.17 -12.21
CA LYS A 130 -9.98 -5.52 -12.06
C LYS A 130 -11.23 -5.69 -12.94
N LEU A 131 -12.14 -4.70 -12.95
CA LEU A 131 -13.31 -4.71 -13.82
C LEU A 131 -12.91 -4.81 -15.31
N ILE A 132 -11.93 -4.01 -15.75
CA ILE A 132 -11.47 -4.02 -17.13
C ILE A 132 -10.83 -5.37 -17.51
N ILE A 133 -9.94 -5.90 -16.67
CA ILE A 133 -9.23 -7.16 -16.91
C ILE A 133 -10.21 -8.34 -16.94
N GLU A 134 -11.23 -8.33 -16.09
CA GLU A 134 -12.28 -9.36 -16.07
C GLU A 134 -13.32 -9.21 -17.20
N GLY A 135 -13.22 -8.15 -18.02
CA GLY A 135 -14.14 -7.90 -19.13
C GLY A 135 -15.47 -7.22 -18.74
N ASP A 136 -15.64 -6.88 -17.46
CA ASP A 136 -16.84 -6.23 -16.92
C ASP A 136 -16.78 -4.68 -16.96
N GLY A 137 -15.64 -4.10 -17.34
CA GLY A 137 -15.40 -2.66 -17.38
C GLY A 137 -14.97 -2.15 -18.76
N ASN A 138 -15.30 -0.88 -19.08
CA ASN A 138 -14.90 -0.25 -20.33
C ASN A 138 -13.56 0.51 -20.19
N ALA A 139 -12.52 0.02 -20.87
CA ALA A 139 -11.18 0.62 -20.89
C ALA A 139 -11.12 2.00 -21.56
N SER A 140 -12.13 2.38 -22.35
CA SER A 140 -12.19 3.68 -23.04
C SER A 140 -12.65 4.83 -22.13
N LEU A 141 -13.10 4.53 -20.91
CA LEU A 141 -13.55 5.56 -19.97
C LEU A 141 -12.35 6.30 -19.36
N PRO A 142 -12.48 7.59 -19.03
CA PRO A 142 -11.43 8.34 -18.33
C PRO A 142 -11.06 7.68 -17.00
N MET A 143 -9.76 7.55 -16.74
CA MET A 143 -9.21 6.93 -15.53
C MET A 143 -8.12 7.80 -14.92
N VAL A 144 -7.98 7.71 -13.60
CA VAL A 144 -6.84 8.27 -12.87
C VAL A 144 -6.01 7.10 -12.35
N LEU A 145 -4.78 6.98 -12.84
CA LEU A 145 -3.84 5.92 -12.50
C LEU A 145 -2.57 6.51 -11.88
N CYS A 146 -1.82 5.68 -11.16
CA CYS A 146 -0.52 6.02 -10.60
C CYS A 146 0.56 5.15 -11.26
N VAL A 147 1.63 5.77 -11.75
CA VAL A 147 2.77 5.06 -12.35
C VAL A 147 3.56 4.37 -11.24
N SER A 148 3.63 3.04 -11.27
CA SER A 148 4.35 2.25 -10.26
C SER A 148 5.78 1.86 -10.69
N ARG A 149 6.01 1.69 -11.99
CA ARG A 149 7.31 1.27 -12.52
C ARG A 149 7.47 1.72 -13.98
N ILE A 150 8.71 1.98 -14.37
CA ILE A 150 9.13 2.20 -15.74
C ILE A 150 9.96 0.99 -16.14
N TYR A 151 9.63 0.37 -17.27
CA TYR A 151 10.38 -0.74 -17.84
C TYR A 151 11.18 -0.20 -19.03
N GLU A 152 12.48 -0.44 -19.02
CA GLU A 152 13.34 -0.23 -20.19
C GLU A 152 13.28 -1.50 -21.04
N TYR A 153 12.92 -1.37 -22.32
CA TYR A 153 13.02 -2.46 -23.28
C TYR A 153 14.43 -2.44 -23.87
N GLU A 154 15.18 -3.52 -23.69
CA GLU A 154 16.39 -3.76 -24.49
C GLU A 154 15.94 -4.29 -25.85
N ASP A 155 16.33 -3.62 -26.93
CA ASP A 155 16.06 -4.05 -28.30
C ASP A 155 16.80 -5.37 -28.58
N PHE A 156 16.06 -6.47 -28.67
CA PHE A 156 16.57 -7.78 -29.09
C PHE A 156 16.79 -7.89 -30.61
N ASP A 157 17.23 -6.80 -31.27
CA ASP A 157 17.55 -6.78 -32.70
C ASP A 157 19.04 -6.47 -32.91
N SER A 158 19.89 -7.46 -32.63
CA SER A 158 21.23 -7.59 -33.25
C SER A 158 21.78 -9.01 -33.10
N ALA A 159 21.28 -9.91 -33.96
CA ALA A 159 21.95 -11.17 -34.32
C ALA A 159 21.65 -11.52 -35.79
#